data_AF-A0AB34CPB6-F1
#
_entry.id   AF-A0AB34CPB6-F1
#
_cell.length_a   1.000
_cell.length_b   1.000
_cell.length_c   1.000
_cell.angle_alpha   90.00
_cell.angle_beta   90.00
_cell.angle_gamma   90.00
#
_symmetry.space_group_name_H-M   'P 1'
#
loop_
_entity.id
_entity.type
_entity.pdbx_description
1 polymer ?
#
loop_
_entity_poly.entity_id
_entity_poly.type
_entity_poly.pdbx_seq_one_letter_code
_entity_poly.pdbx_strand_id
1 'polypeptide(L)'
;MDALTWLQASRDSDIASLQRLLETGELMAAVSELVHRLQRERGANNLWICSGGTLFSAERYARQQEVSAGLHHFYQALPPATAQPGFSRFCNLIAAALQALAGLPLLRQQISQHERDQAAAMAAFNQVIRTLLNLVFEAADTASDPDISRALIALFSFMQGKELAGQERAIGSAGFAAQHFTSEQRSQMVALIAAQEQSFTTFREFADSAACERWQPMSQASRDIERLRRIACTGSQYDETGALEWFSLLSERLDQMKTLEDALTATLMQRCREAIEQAQQQAASPVVQGDSNFALYICGADWLPGASTLNSDGLAPQLGRSVLSLIGEQSQRLQQQADELASMRASLDERRVIDQAKYWLMQQQGFTEEAAWQALRKSAMNQNKRVLEIAQAVLAVAKTLSN
;
A
#
# COMPACT_ATOMS: atom_id res chain seq x y z
N MET A 1 10.95 -17.94 37.08
CA MET A 1 10.77 -17.40 35.72
C MET A 1 12.16 -17.14 35.19
N ASP A 2 12.55 -17.79 34.11
CA ASP A 2 13.87 -17.67 33.47
C ASP A 2 13.74 -16.87 32.17
N ALA A 3 14.79 -16.18 31.76
CA ALA A 3 14.84 -15.38 30.54
C ALA A 3 14.62 -16.25 29.27
N LEU A 4 14.94 -17.54 29.31
CA LEU A 4 14.63 -18.49 28.25
C LEU A 4 13.10 -18.64 28.02
N THR A 5 12.29 -18.57 29.08
CA THR A 5 10.82 -18.59 28.97
C THR A 5 10.29 -17.36 28.23
N TRP A 6 10.89 -16.19 28.44
CA TRP A 6 10.49 -14.95 27.75
C TRP A 6 10.95 -14.93 26.29
N LEU A 7 12.14 -15.47 25.99
CA LEU A 7 12.59 -15.66 24.60
C LEU A 7 11.65 -16.61 23.83
N GLN A 8 11.21 -17.69 24.48
CA GLN A 8 10.24 -18.60 23.89
C GLN A 8 8.89 -17.92 23.67
N ALA A 9 8.38 -17.17 24.66
CA ALA A 9 7.15 -16.40 24.52
C ALA A 9 7.22 -15.35 23.40
N SER A 10 8.37 -14.70 23.20
CA SER A 10 8.60 -13.77 22.07
C SER A 10 8.46 -14.49 20.74
N ARG A 11 9.09 -15.66 20.59
CA ARG A 11 9.03 -16.47 19.37
C ARG A 11 7.62 -16.99 19.08
N ASP A 12 6.92 -17.49 20.10
CA ASP A 12 5.54 -17.95 19.95
C ASP A 12 4.62 -16.79 19.53
N SER A 13 4.88 -15.57 20.01
CA SER A 13 4.19 -14.36 19.59
C SER A 13 4.48 -13.98 18.13
N ASP A 14 5.72 -14.14 17.67
CA ASP A 14 6.07 -13.92 16.25
C ASP A 14 5.38 -14.94 15.34
N ILE A 15 5.40 -16.23 15.70
CA ILE A 15 4.70 -17.29 14.96
C ILE A 15 3.19 -16.98 14.89
N ALA A 16 2.57 -16.60 16.01
CA ALA A 16 1.15 -16.26 16.03
C ALA A 16 0.82 -15.04 15.14
N SER A 17 1.74 -14.08 15.05
CA SER A 17 1.59 -12.90 14.18
C SER A 17 1.71 -13.27 12.70
N LEU A 18 2.64 -14.16 12.35
CA LEU A 18 2.78 -14.69 10.99
C LEU A 18 1.60 -15.55 10.56
N GLN A 19 1.08 -16.39 11.47
CA GLN A 19 -0.12 -17.20 11.22
C GLN A 19 -1.33 -16.31 10.97
N ARG A 20 -1.50 -15.26 11.77
CA ARG A 20 -2.54 -14.24 11.55
C ARG A 20 -2.39 -13.56 10.19
N LEU A 21 -1.17 -13.20 9.79
CA LEU A 21 -0.92 -12.63 8.46
C LEU A 21 -1.32 -13.62 7.35
N LEU A 22 -1.00 -14.90 7.51
CA LEU A 22 -1.39 -15.96 6.57
C LEU A 22 -2.92 -16.12 6.49
N GLU A 23 -3.61 -16.10 7.64
CA GLU A 23 -5.08 -16.11 7.71
C GLU A 23 -5.69 -14.88 7.00
N THR A 24 -5.10 -13.69 7.19
CA THR A 24 -5.52 -12.49 6.45
C THR A 24 -5.10 -12.51 4.99
N GLY A 25 -4.21 -13.42 4.59
CA GLY A 25 -3.73 -13.57 3.22
C GLY A 25 -4.83 -13.95 2.23
N GLU A 26 -5.77 -14.81 2.65
CA GLU A 26 -6.96 -15.14 1.85
C GLU A 26 -7.84 -13.90 1.61
N LEU A 27 -8.02 -13.09 2.65
CA LEU A 27 -8.73 -11.82 2.54
C LEU A 27 -7.99 -10.84 1.62
N MET A 28 -6.67 -10.72 1.73
CA MET A 28 -5.86 -9.86 0.86
C MET A 28 -6.00 -10.25 -0.62
N ALA A 29 -5.93 -11.55 -0.93
CA ALA A 29 -6.12 -12.06 -2.29
C ALA A 29 -7.54 -11.77 -2.80
N ALA A 30 -8.57 -12.01 -1.98
CA ALA A 30 -9.96 -11.71 -2.32
C ALA A 30 -10.19 -10.21 -2.55
N VAL A 31 -9.56 -9.35 -1.74
CA VAL A 31 -9.62 -7.88 -1.89
C VAL A 31 -8.91 -7.43 -3.16
N SER A 32 -7.71 -7.92 -3.46
CA SER A 32 -6.99 -7.61 -4.70
C SER A 32 -7.81 -7.94 -5.94
N GLU A 33 -8.41 -9.13 -5.97
CA GLU A 33 -9.26 -9.58 -7.06
C GLU A 33 -10.54 -8.72 -7.19
N LEU A 34 -11.20 -8.42 -6.07
CA LEU A 34 -12.38 -7.55 -6.06
C LEU A 34 -12.05 -6.12 -6.54
N VAL A 35 -10.93 -5.56 -6.09
CA VAL A 35 -10.42 -4.26 -6.55
C VAL A 35 -10.22 -4.26 -8.06
N HIS A 36 -9.59 -5.29 -8.61
CA HIS A 36 -9.38 -5.39 -10.05
C HIS A 36 -10.71 -5.47 -10.83
N ARG A 37 -11.68 -6.25 -10.35
CA ARG A 37 -13.02 -6.31 -10.97
C ARG A 37 -13.74 -4.97 -10.93
N LEU A 38 -13.66 -4.26 -9.79
CA LEU A 38 -14.21 -2.91 -9.65
C LEU A 38 -13.51 -1.90 -10.58
N GLN A 39 -12.20 -2.01 -10.78
CA GLN A 39 -11.46 -1.18 -11.73
C GLN A 39 -11.93 -1.41 -13.18
N ARG A 40 -12.28 -2.65 -13.55
CA ARG A 40 -12.87 -2.99 -14.86
C ARG A 40 -14.29 -2.45 -14.97
N GLU A 41 -15.12 -2.61 -13.94
CA GLU A 41 -16.46 -2.04 -13.90
C GLU A 41 -16.45 -0.51 -14.02
N ARG A 42 -15.56 0.17 -13.28
CA ARG A 42 -15.32 1.61 -13.40
C ARG A 42 -15.00 1.99 -14.84
N GLY A 43 -14.08 1.26 -15.48
CA GLY A 43 -13.68 1.50 -16.87
C GLY A 43 -14.85 1.38 -17.87
N ALA A 44 -15.66 0.33 -17.74
CA ALA A 44 -16.84 0.12 -18.60
C ALA A 44 -17.90 1.21 -18.38
N ASN A 45 -18.17 1.59 -17.12
CA ASN A 45 -19.06 2.71 -16.80
C ASN A 45 -18.56 4.02 -17.37
N ASN A 46 -17.26 4.28 -17.28
CA ASN A 46 -16.66 5.48 -17.83
C ASN A 46 -16.89 5.62 -19.33
N LEU A 47 -16.58 4.58 -20.12
CA LEU A 47 -16.78 4.62 -21.57
C LEU A 47 -18.25 4.75 -21.97
N TRP A 48 -19.16 4.09 -21.24
CA TRP A 48 -20.58 4.25 -21.52
C TRP A 48 -21.07 5.69 -21.26
N ILE A 49 -20.70 6.29 -20.13
CA ILE A 49 -21.06 7.68 -19.83
C ILE A 49 -20.48 8.62 -20.89
N CYS A 50 -19.19 8.45 -21.21
CA CYS A 50 -18.49 9.29 -22.18
C CYS A 50 -19.03 9.18 -23.61
N SER A 51 -19.60 8.03 -23.98
CA SER A 51 -20.21 7.80 -25.29
C SER A 51 -21.70 8.18 -25.35
N GLY A 52 -22.23 8.88 -24.35
CA GLY A 52 -23.65 9.22 -24.27
C GLY A 52 -24.55 7.98 -24.18
N GLY A 53 -24.00 6.87 -23.71
CA GLY A 53 -24.69 5.61 -23.52
C GLY A 53 -24.70 4.65 -24.73
N THR A 54 -23.94 4.95 -25.79
CA THR A 54 -23.94 4.17 -27.03
C THR A 54 -23.00 2.97 -27.01
N LEU A 55 -21.87 3.06 -26.31
CA LEU A 55 -20.85 2.00 -26.23
C LEU A 55 -20.84 1.36 -24.84
N PHE A 56 -20.37 0.10 -24.73
CA PHE A 56 -20.17 -0.59 -23.45
C PHE A 56 -21.45 -0.84 -22.62
N SER A 57 -22.63 -0.90 -23.27
CA SER A 57 -23.89 -1.18 -22.56
C SER A 57 -23.92 -2.60 -21.98
N ALA A 58 -23.63 -3.62 -22.80
CA ALA A 58 -23.61 -5.01 -22.36
C ALA A 58 -22.43 -5.31 -21.42
N GLU A 59 -21.28 -4.72 -21.72
CA GLU A 59 -20.02 -4.90 -21.00
C GLU A 59 -20.14 -4.46 -19.54
N ARG A 60 -20.88 -3.38 -19.24
CA ARG A 60 -21.12 -2.95 -17.85
C ARG A 60 -21.89 -3.99 -17.07
N TYR A 61 -22.96 -4.56 -17.62
CA TYR A 61 -23.70 -5.62 -16.93
C TYR A 61 -22.84 -6.86 -16.73
N ALA A 62 -22.01 -7.22 -17.71
CA ALA A 62 -21.04 -8.30 -17.55
C ALA A 62 -20.03 -8.00 -16.42
N ARG A 63 -19.47 -6.79 -16.35
CA ARG A 63 -18.55 -6.39 -15.26
C ARG A 63 -19.26 -6.38 -13.89
N GLN A 64 -20.52 -5.96 -13.83
CA GLN A 64 -21.31 -6.00 -12.61
C GLN A 64 -21.49 -7.44 -12.09
N GLN A 65 -21.73 -8.40 -13.00
CA GLN A 65 -21.80 -9.82 -12.63
C GLN A 65 -20.45 -10.34 -12.13
N GLU A 66 -19.34 -9.96 -12.78
CA GLU A 66 -18.00 -10.31 -12.30
C GLU A 66 -17.73 -9.77 -10.89
N VAL A 67 -18.11 -8.53 -10.61
CA VAL A 67 -18.01 -7.94 -9.26
C VAL A 67 -18.90 -8.67 -8.27
N SER A 68 -20.13 -9.02 -8.63
CA SER A 68 -21.02 -9.81 -7.76
C SER A 68 -20.43 -11.19 -7.42
N ALA A 69 -19.77 -11.86 -8.38
CA ALA A 69 -19.06 -13.10 -8.12
C ALA A 69 -17.85 -12.88 -7.19
N GLY A 70 -17.07 -11.81 -7.42
CA GLY A 70 -15.94 -11.46 -6.55
C GLY A 70 -16.36 -11.11 -5.12
N LEU A 71 -17.53 -10.48 -4.94
CA LEU A 71 -18.10 -10.18 -3.63
C LEU A 71 -18.38 -11.45 -2.81
N HIS A 72 -18.84 -12.53 -3.47
CA HIS A 72 -19.08 -13.79 -2.78
C HIS A 72 -17.79 -14.34 -2.14
N HIS A 73 -16.69 -14.36 -2.89
CA HIS A 73 -15.39 -14.78 -2.37
C HIS A 73 -14.87 -13.84 -1.28
N PHE A 74 -15.04 -12.52 -1.46
CA PHE A 74 -14.67 -11.55 -0.42
C PHE A 74 -15.42 -11.82 0.90
N TYR A 75 -16.73 -12.07 0.86
CA TYR A 75 -17.49 -12.35 2.08
C TYR A 75 -17.09 -13.67 2.74
N GLN A 76 -16.70 -14.68 1.96
CA GLN A 76 -16.20 -15.96 2.49
C GLN A 76 -14.83 -15.82 3.16
N ALA A 77 -13.99 -14.94 2.64
CA ALA A 77 -12.66 -14.68 3.18
C ALA A 77 -12.65 -13.74 4.40
N LEU A 78 -13.81 -13.16 4.77
CA LEU A 78 -13.88 -12.31 5.97
C LEU A 78 -13.72 -13.15 7.24
N PRO A 79 -12.84 -12.73 8.17
CA PRO A 79 -12.75 -13.39 9.46
C PRO A 79 -14.04 -13.19 10.27
N PRO A 80 -14.34 -14.10 11.21
CA PRO A 80 -15.49 -13.95 12.07
C PRO A 80 -15.40 -12.65 12.88
N ALA A 81 -16.53 -11.93 13.01
CA ALA A 81 -16.63 -10.68 13.75
C ALA A 81 -16.51 -10.90 15.26
N THR A 82 -15.29 -11.19 15.70
CA THR A 82 -14.92 -11.54 17.08
C THR A 82 -13.98 -10.47 17.62
N ALA A 83 -14.23 -10.02 18.86
CA ALA A 83 -13.38 -9.04 19.50
C ALA A 83 -12.02 -9.68 19.82
N GLN A 84 -10.94 -9.06 19.34
CA GLN A 84 -9.57 -9.48 19.63
C GLN A 84 -8.73 -8.24 20.02
N PRO A 85 -7.78 -8.36 20.96
CA PRO A 85 -6.85 -7.28 21.29
C PRO A 85 -6.13 -6.78 20.03
N GLY A 86 -6.04 -5.46 19.85
CA GLY A 86 -5.37 -4.84 18.69
C GLY A 86 -6.18 -4.83 17.38
N PHE A 87 -7.37 -5.46 17.32
CA PHE A 87 -8.13 -5.62 16.06
C PHE A 87 -9.14 -4.51 15.76
N SER A 88 -9.30 -3.52 16.63
CA SER A 88 -10.33 -2.47 16.48
C SER A 88 -10.21 -1.70 15.16
N ARG A 89 -8.99 -1.33 14.75
CA ARG A 89 -8.74 -0.60 13.51
C ARG A 89 -9.09 -1.45 12.28
N PHE A 90 -8.68 -2.72 12.28
CA PHE A 90 -9.03 -3.67 11.23
C PHE A 90 -10.55 -3.91 11.12
N CYS A 91 -11.25 -4.10 12.23
CA CYS A 91 -12.71 -4.22 12.24
C CYS A 91 -13.41 -2.97 11.66
N ASN A 92 -12.92 -1.77 12.00
CA ASN A 92 -13.47 -0.52 11.46
C ASN A 92 -13.25 -0.41 9.94
N LEU A 93 -12.10 -0.86 9.43
CA LEU A 93 -11.84 -0.90 8.00
C LEU A 93 -12.72 -1.93 7.27
N ILE A 94 -12.97 -3.10 7.88
CA ILE A 94 -13.91 -4.09 7.34
C ILE A 94 -15.31 -3.48 7.26
N ALA A 95 -15.78 -2.84 8.33
CA ALA A 95 -17.07 -2.18 8.36
C ALA A 95 -17.20 -1.08 7.29
N ALA A 96 -16.16 -0.25 7.13
CA ALA A 96 -16.11 0.78 6.09
C ALA A 96 -16.16 0.18 4.67
N ALA A 97 -15.42 -0.90 4.42
CA ALA A 97 -15.44 -1.60 3.14
C ALA A 97 -16.81 -2.20 2.83
N LEU A 98 -17.43 -2.89 3.80
CA LEU A 98 -18.77 -3.45 3.67
C LEU A 98 -19.80 -2.36 3.34
N GLN A 99 -19.74 -1.23 4.05
CA GLN A 99 -20.62 -0.09 3.79
C GLN A 99 -20.41 0.51 2.40
N ALA A 100 -19.16 0.65 1.96
CA ALA A 100 -18.84 1.15 0.63
C ALA A 100 -19.36 0.22 -0.47
N LEU A 101 -19.21 -1.09 -0.31
CA LEU A 101 -19.70 -2.11 -1.23
C LEU A 101 -21.23 -2.17 -1.29
N ALA A 102 -21.91 -2.00 -0.14
CA ALA A 102 -23.37 -1.93 -0.07
C ALA A 102 -23.96 -0.74 -0.87
N GLY A 103 -23.17 0.30 -1.13
CA GLY A 103 -23.56 1.44 -1.95
C GLY A 103 -23.52 1.20 -3.47
N LEU A 104 -22.89 0.12 -3.94
CA LEU A 104 -22.72 -0.14 -5.39
C LEU A 104 -24.04 -0.26 -6.17
N PRO A 105 -25.10 -0.93 -5.69
CA PRO A 105 -26.37 -1.01 -6.40
C PRO A 105 -26.99 0.37 -6.67
N LEU A 106 -26.98 1.25 -5.67
CA LEU A 106 -27.49 2.61 -5.82
C LEU A 106 -26.64 3.41 -6.81
N LEU A 107 -25.31 3.30 -6.73
CA LEU A 107 -24.40 3.96 -7.69
C LEU A 107 -24.70 3.52 -9.13
N ARG A 108 -24.86 2.21 -9.35
CA ARG A 108 -25.17 1.64 -10.67
C ARG A 108 -26.51 2.13 -11.19
N GLN A 109 -27.53 2.21 -10.33
CA GLN A 109 -28.84 2.76 -10.68
C GLN A 109 -28.74 4.22 -11.09
N GLN A 110 -28.06 5.05 -10.29
CA GLN A 110 -27.88 6.49 -10.59
C GLN A 110 -27.13 6.71 -11.90
N ILE A 111 -26.12 5.88 -12.22
CA ILE A 111 -25.42 5.92 -13.51
C ILE A 111 -26.38 5.55 -14.65
N SER A 112 -27.13 4.45 -14.52
CA SER A 112 -28.09 4.02 -15.56
C SER A 112 -29.21 5.03 -15.81
N GLN A 113 -29.58 5.81 -14.79
CA GLN A 113 -30.59 6.88 -14.87
C GLN A 113 -30.01 8.23 -15.31
N HIS A 114 -28.71 8.31 -15.61
CA HIS A 114 -28.00 9.55 -15.94
C HIS A 114 -28.09 10.64 -14.84
N GLU A 115 -28.30 10.26 -13.58
CA GLU A 115 -28.40 11.17 -12.43
C GLU A 115 -27.03 11.61 -11.89
N ARG A 116 -25.96 10.92 -12.32
CA ARG A 116 -24.57 11.21 -11.97
C ARG A 116 -23.80 11.60 -13.22
N ASP A 117 -23.05 12.70 -13.14
CA ASP A 117 -22.05 13.00 -14.16
C ASP A 117 -20.85 12.03 -14.09
N GLN A 118 -20.01 12.10 -15.11
CA GLN A 118 -18.84 11.23 -15.25
C GLN A 118 -17.88 11.37 -14.06
N ALA A 119 -17.59 12.60 -13.64
CA ALA A 119 -16.64 12.88 -12.57
C ALA A 119 -17.12 12.31 -11.23
N ALA A 120 -18.38 12.53 -10.88
CA ALA A 120 -19.00 12.01 -9.67
C ALA A 120 -19.10 10.48 -9.65
N ALA A 121 -19.39 9.86 -10.80
CA ALA A 121 -19.39 8.40 -10.92
C ALA A 121 -17.99 7.81 -10.70
N MET A 122 -16.96 8.39 -11.34
CA MET A 122 -15.58 7.94 -11.18
C MET A 122 -15.08 8.15 -9.74
N ALA A 123 -15.38 9.30 -9.13
CA ALA A 123 -15.04 9.57 -7.74
C ALA A 123 -15.65 8.54 -6.77
N ALA A 124 -16.90 8.12 -7.00
CA ALA A 124 -17.55 7.10 -6.20
C ALA A 124 -16.85 5.73 -6.32
N PHE A 125 -16.52 5.28 -7.53
CA PHE A 125 -15.74 4.05 -7.72
C PHE A 125 -14.35 4.13 -7.07
N ASN A 126 -13.65 5.26 -7.25
CA ASN A 126 -12.33 5.48 -6.65
C ASN A 126 -12.41 5.41 -5.12
N GLN A 127 -13.47 5.93 -4.50
CA GLN A 127 -13.67 5.87 -3.06
C GLN A 127 -13.88 4.42 -2.57
N VAL A 128 -14.67 3.63 -3.28
CA VAL A 128 -14.87 2.20 -2.95
C VAL A 128 -13.54 1.45 -3.05
N ILE A 129 -12.81 1.61 -4.16
CA ILE A 129 -11.51 0.97 -4.38
C ILE A 129 -10.49 1.38 -3.32
N ARG A 130 -10.41 2.67 -2.98
CA ARG A 130 -9.51 3.18 -1.93
C ARG A 130 -9.83 2.56 -0.57
N THR A 131 -11.11 2.43 -0.23
CA THR A 131 -11.53 1.83 1.04
C THR A 131 -11.11 0.36 1.13
N LEU A 132 -11.20 -0.38 0.02
CA LEU A 132 -10.72 -1.76 -0.06
C LEU A 132 -9.19 -1.86 0.03
N LEU A 133 -8.45 -0.99 -0.67
CA LEU A 133 -6.98 -0.99 -0.59
C LEU A 133 -6.49 -0.73 0.86
N ASN A 134 -7.19 0.11 1.62
CA ASN A 134 -6.88 0.34 3.04
C ASN A 134 -6.95 -0.92 3.91
N LEU A 135 -7.78 -1.91 3.57
CA LEU A 135 -7.82 -3.19 4.29
C LEU A 135 -6.53 -3.97 4.11
N VAL A 136 -5.99 -3.96 2.90
CA VAL A 136 -4.73 -4.65 2.60
C VAL A 136 -3.61 -4.02 3.43
N PHE A 137 -3.57 -2.67 3.52
CA PHE A 137 -2.58 -1.95 4.33
C PHE A 137 -2.63 -2.29 5.82
N GLU A 138 -3.82 -2.52 6.38
CA GLU A 138 -3.96 -2.85 7.80
C GLU A 138 -3.49 -4.26 8.13
N ALA A 139 -3.78 -5.22 7.25
CA ALA A 139 -3.34 -6.60 7.42
C ALA A 139 -1.80 -6.72 7.48
N ALA A 140 -1.08 -5.75 6.94
CA ALA A 140 0.37 -5.69 6.92
C ALA A 140 1.04 -5.23 8.22
N ASP A 141 0.33 -4.47 9.07
CA ASP A 141 0.91 -3.80 10.25
C ASP A 141 1.22 -4.79 11.40
N THR A 142 0.92 -6.08 11.21
CA THR A 142 1.19 -7.16 12.17
C THR A 142 2.49 -7.93 11.92
N ALA A 143 3.22 -7.64 10.84
CA ALA A 143 4.45 -8.36 10.50
C ALA A 143 5.68 -7.79 11.23
N SER A 144 6.32 -8.60 12.09
CA SER A 144 7.61 -8.27 12.70
C SER A 144 8.81 -8.64 11.82
N ASP A 145 8.60 -9.37 10.72
CA ASP A 145 9.67 -9.91 9.88
C ASP A 145 10.08 -8.93 8.74
N PRO A 146 11.39 -8.64 8.54
CA PRO A 146 11.90 -7.73 7.52
C PRO A 146 11.51 -8.11 6.09
N ASP A 147 11.68 -9.38 5.72
CA ASP A 147 11.47 -9.82 4.34
C ASP A 147 9.99 -9.75 3.97
N ILE A 148 9.13 -10.06 4.95
CA ILE A 148 7.67 -9.93 4.81
C ILE A 148 7.28 -8.45 4.72
N SER A 149 7.85 -7.59 5.57
CA SER A 149 7.59 -6.14 5.55
C SER A 149 8.00 -5.51 4.21
N ARG A 150 9.16 -5.90 3.66
CA ARG A 150 9.62 -5.48 2.33
C ARG A 150 8.65 -5.95 1.24
N ALA A 151 8.26 -7.24 1.26
CA ALA A 151 7.31 -7.79 0.28
C ALA A 151 5.94 -7.10 0.35
N LEU A 152 5.48 -6.76 1.54
CA LEU A 152 4.26 -5.98 1.78
C LEU A 152 4.35 -4.60 1.14
N ILE A 153 5.41 -3.83 1.40
CA ILE A 153 5.60 -2.49 0.82
C ILE A 153 5.68 -2.55 -0.71
N ALA A 154 6.37 -3.55 -1.25
CA ALA A 154 6.42 -3.78 -2.68
C ALA A 154 5.01 -4.00 -3.25
N LEU A 155 4.24 -4.92 -2.67
CA LEU A 155 2.86 -5.20 -3.08
C LEU A 155 1.98 -3.95 -3.00
N PHE A 156 2.03 -3.20 -1.90
CA PHE A 156 1.24 -1.98 -1.73
C PHE A 156 1.56 -0.91 -2.73
N SER A 157 2.84 -0.61 -2.89
CA SER A 157 3.31 0.41 -3.82
C SER A 157 2.90 0.05 -5.24
N PHE A 158 2.95 -1.25 -5.58
CA PHE A 158 2.49 -1.75 -6.87
C PHE A 158 0.97 -1.62 -7.06
N MET A 159 0.17 -2.07 -6.09
CA MET A 159 -1.30 -1.95 -6.13
C MET A 159 -1.75 -0.49 -6.22
N GLN A 160 -1.07 0.41 -5.50
CA GLN A 160 -1.34 1.84 -5.55
C GLN A 160 -1.00 2.42 -6.93
N GLY A 161 0.14 2.06 -7.51
CA GLY A 161 0.51 2.43 -8.87
C GLY A 161 -0.50 1.94 -9.90
N LYS A 162 -0.99 0.69 -9.77
CA LYS A 162 -2.05 0.11 -10.61
C LYS A 162 -3.34 0.90 -10.51
N GLU A 163 -3.76 1.26 -9.31
CA GLU A 163 -4.97 2.06 -9.12
C GLU A 163 -4.84 3.44 -9.76
N LEU A 164 -3.70 4.11 -9.59
CA LEU A 164 -3.43 5.41 -10.23
C LEU A 164 -3.42 5.30 -11.77
N ALA A 165 -2.85 4.25 -12.34
CA ALA A 165 -2.93 3.96 -13.77
C ALA A 165 -4.39 3.72 -14.24
N GLY A 166 -5.21 3.10 -13.39
CA GLY A 166 -6.64 2.94 -13.65
C GLY A 166 -7.41 4.25 -13.64
N GLN A 167 -7.02 5.22 -12.80
CA GLN A 167 -7.57 6.58 -12.79
C GLN A 167 -7.09 7.39 -13.99
N GLU A 168 -5.81 7.24 -14.37
CA GLU A 168 -5.23 7.82 -15.59
C GLU A 168 -6.06 7.38 -16.81
N ARG A 169 -6.35 6.07 -16.91
CA ARG A 169 -7.21 5.52 -17.96
C ARG A 169 -8.57 6.23 -17.97
N ALA A 170 -9.22 6.41 -16.83
CA ALA A 170 -10.55 7.00 -16.74
C ALA A 170 -10.58 8.47 -17.20
N ILE A 171 -9.63 9.29 -16.74
CA ILE A 171 -9.53 10.70 -17.15
C ILE A 171 -9.20 10.83 -18.62
N GLY A 172 -8.24 10.02 -19.10
CA GLY A 172 -7.87 10.01 -20.52
C GLY A 172 -9.05 9.63 -21.40
N SER A 173 -9.80 8.58 -21.07
CA SER A 173 -11.01 8.20 -21.82
C SER A 173 -12.07 9.32 -21.85
N ALA A 174 -12.22 10.08 -20.76
CA ALA A 174 -13.16 11.19 -20.72
C ALA A 174 -12.73 12.36 -21.62
N GLY A 175 -11.46 12.80 -21.52
CA GLY A 175 -10.94 13.85 -22.39
C GLY A 175 -10.91 13.44 -23.86
N PHE A 176 -10.54 12.19 -24.14
CA PHE A 176 -10.54 11.65 -25.50
C PHE A 176 -11.93 11.37 -26.08
N ALA A 177 -12.97 11.24 -25.25
CA ALA A 177 -14.33 11.18 -25.76
C ALA A 177 -14.90 12.58 -26.01
N ALA A 178 -14.51 13.55 -25.19
CA ALA A 178 -14.95 14.94 -25.28
C ALA A 178 -14.24 15.76 -26.38
N GLN A 179 -13.23 15.19 -27.08
CA GLN A 179 -12.43 15.94 -28.08
C GLN A 179 -11.65 17.11 -27.52
N HIS A 180 -11.58 17.22 -26.19
CA HIS A 180 -10.81 18.24 -25.51
C HIS A 180 -10.50 17.79 -24.07
N PHE A 181 -9.38 18.26 -23.56
CA PHE A 181 -9.03 18.13 -22.14
C PHE A 181 -9.19 19.49 -21.46
N THR A 182 -9.91 19.53 -20.34
CA THR A 182 -9.98 20.74 -19.49
C THR A 182 -8.62 21.02 -18.85
N SER A 183 -8.39 22.25 -18.36
CA SER A 183 -7.16 22.55 -17.59
C SER A 183 -7.03 21.69 -16.33
N GLU A 184 -8.15 21.38 -15.68
CA GLU A 184 -8.20 20.49 -14.52
C GLU A 184 -7.83 19.05 -14.88
N GLN A 185 -8.44 18.48 -15.93
CA GLN A 185 -8.11 17.13 -16.41
C GLN A 185 -6.64 17.00 -16.84
N ARG A 186 -6.07 18.05 -17.45
CA ARG A 186 -4.64 18.08 -17.82
C ARG A 186 -3.74 18.07 -16.61
N SER A 187 -4.04 18.87 -15.61
CA SER A 187 -3.27 18.87 -14.36
C SER A 187 -3.38 17.49 -13.70
N GLN A 188 -4.60 16.99 -13.54
CA GLN A 188 -4.85 15.69 -12.92
C GLN A 188 -4.14 14.54 -13.65
N MET A 189 -4.10 14.55 -14.99
CA MET A 189 -3.32 13.61 -15.79
C MET A 189 -1.82 13.65 -15.44
N VAL A 190 -1.22 14.83 -15.38
CA VAL A 190 0.19 15.02 -15.00
C VAL A 190 0.45 14.51 -13.58
N ALA A 191 -0.42 14.87 -12.62
CA ALA A 191 -0.30 14.42 -11.23
C ALA A 191 -0.38 12.89 -11.11
N LEU A 192 -1.30 12.23 -11.83
CA LEU A 192 -1.44 10.78 -11.80
C LEU A 192 -0.23 10.08 -12.41
N ILE A 193 0.32 10.57 -13.51
CA ILE A 193 1.54 10.01 -14.13
C ILE A 193 2.72 10.12 -13.16
N ALA A 194 2.90 11.28 -12.51
CA ALA A 194 3.96 11.47 -11.52
C ALA A 194 3.78 10.59 -10.28
N ALA A 195 2.55 10.44 -9.78
CA ALA A 195 2.24 9.61 -8.62
C ALA A 195 2.44 8.10 -8.92
N GLN A 196 2.19 7.67 -10.15
CA GLN A 196 2.53 6.31 -10.61
C GLN A 196 4.04 6.07 -10.57
N GLU A 197 4.84 6.97 -11.14
CA GLU A 197 6.31 6.82 -11.16
C GLU A 197 6.89 6.73 -9.74
N GLN A 198 6.36 7.53 -8.81
CA GLN A 198 6.76 7.44 -7.40
C GLN A 198 6.41 6.07 -6.81
N SER A 199 5.21 5.57 -7.09
CA SER A 199 4.75 4.27 -6.57
C SER A 199 5.57 3.11 -7.13
N PHE A 200 5.90 3.14 -8.43
CA PHE A 200 6.74 2.10 -9.04
C PHE A 200 8.22 2.22 -8.66
N THR A 201 8.70 3.42 -8.32
CA THR A 201 10.03 3.61 -7.72
C THR A 201 10.12 2.95 -6.36
N THR A 202 9.17 3.22 -5.45
CA THR A 202 9.12 2.53 -4.15
C THR A 202 8.95 1.02 -4.32
N PHE A 203 8.08 0.55 -5.23
CA PHE A 203 7.99 -0.87 -5.55
C PHE A 203 9.36 -1.49 -5.90
N ARG A 204 10.14 -0.86 -6.79
CA ARG A 204 11.47 -1.36 -7.21
C ARG A 204 12.50 -1.38 -6.08
N GLU A 205 12.40 -0.48 -5.10
CA GLU A 205 13.31 -0.43 -3.94
C GLU A 205 13.12 -1.62 -2.99
N PHE A 206 11.88 -2.13 -2.89
CA PHE A 206 11.50 -3.15 -1.92
C PHE A 206 11.28 -4.53 -2.54
N ALA A 207 10.89 -4.62 -3.81
CA ALA A 207 10.64 -5.86 -4.52
C ALA A 207 11.91 -6.72 -4.70
N ASP A 208 11.73 -8.03 -4.83
CA ASP A 208 12.82 -8.93 -5.17
C ASP A 208 13.20 -8.85 -6.67
N SER A 209 14.34 -9.45 -7.01
CA SER A 209 14.88 -9.40 -8.37
C SER A 209 13.92 -10.01 -9.40
N ALA A 210 13.27 -11.12 -9.06
CA ALA A 210 12.32 -11.79 -9.93
C ALA A 210 11.10 -10.91 -10.27
N ALA A 211 10.56 -10.20 -9.27
CA ALA A 211 9.49 -9.23 -9.49
C ALA A 211 9.95 -8.03 -10.34
N CYS A 212 11.16 -7.52 -10.08
CA CYS A 212 11.74 -6.42 -10.87
C CYS A 212 11.97 -6.80 -12.34
N GLU A 213 12.44 -8.02 -12.62
CA GLU A 213 12.62 -8.55 -13.98
C GLU A 213 11.28 -8.67 -14.72
N ARG A 214 10.23 -9.17 -14.04
CA ARG A 214 8.88 -9.22 -14.60
C ARG A 214 8.28 -7.83 -14.84
N TRP A 215 8.63 -6.84 -14.02
CA TRP A 215 8.19 -5.45 -14.19
C TRP A 215 8.90 -4.74 -15.35
N GLN A 216 10.17 -5.05 -15.59
CA GLN A 216 11.02 -4.35 -16.55
C GLN A 216 10.39 -4.10 -17.94
N PRO A 217 9.74 -5.07 -18.61
CA PRO A 217 9.11 -4.83 -19.91
C PRO A 217 7.93 -3.84 -19.85
N MET A 218 7.28 -3.68 -18.69
CA MET A 218 6.14 -2.79 -18.46
C MET A 218 6.52 -1.46 -17.79
N SER A 219 7.78 -1.35 -17.35
CA SER A 219 8.27 -0.22 -16.55
C SER A 219 8.20 1.10 -17.30
N GLN A 220 8.36 1.06 -18.62
CA GLN A 220 8.10 2.18 -19.50
C GLN A 220 6.76 1.96 -20.19
N ALA A 221 5.94 3.01 -20.25
CA ALA A 221 4.75 2.97 -21.08
C ALA A 221 5.14 2.77 -22.55
N SER A 222 4.28 2.08 -23.30
CA SER A 222 4.51 1.90 -24.74
C SER A 222 4.58 3.26 -25.45
N ARG A 223 5.21 3.30 -26.62
CA ARG A 223 5.30 4.52 -27.43
C ARG A 223 3.93 5.12 -27.71
N ASP A 224 2.92 4.28 -27.90
CA ASP A 224 1.54 4.71 -28.17
C ASP A 224 0.89 5.33 -26.93
N ILE A 225 1.10 4.75 -25.74
CA ILE A 225 0.62 5.34 -24.48
C ILE A 225 1.31 6.69 -24.23
N GLU A 226 2.63 6.79 -24.42
CA GLU A 226 3.36 8.06 -24.25
C GLU A 226 2.93 9.13 -25.26
N ARG A 227 2.67 8.73 -26.51
CA ARG A 227 2.08 9.63 -27.54
C ARG A 227 0.74 10.19 -27.06
N LEU A 228 -0.16 9.34 -26.58
CA LEU A 228 -1.48 9.73 -26.10
C LEU A 228 -1.40 10.57 -24.80
N ARG A 229 -0.50 10.23 -23.87
CA ARG A 229 -0.21 11.05 -22.67
C ARG A 229 0.22 12.45 -23.06
N ARG A 230 1.10 12.58 -24.05
CA ARG A 230 1.54 13.89 -24.55
C ARG A 230 0.37 14.69 -25.09
N ILE A 231 -0.48 14.08 -25.93
CA ILE A 231 -1.70 14.72 -26.46
C ILE A 231 -2.61 15.18 -25.32
N ALA A 232 -2.89 14.31 -24.36
CA ALA A 232 -3.72 14.62 -23.20
C ALA A 232 -3.17 15.81 -22.41
N CYS A 233 -1.85 15.84 -22.15
CA CYS A 233 -1.21 16.91 -21.39
C CYS A 233 -1.08 18.23 -22.16
N THR A 234 -0.88 18.21 -23.48
CA THR A 234 -0.69 19.44 -24.29
C THR A 234 -1.98 19.99 -24.88
N GLY A 235 -3.02 19.17 -25.02
CA GLY A 235 -4.27 19.54 -25.70
C GLY A 235 -4.14 19.60 -27.22
N SER A 236 -3.25 18.79 -27.80
CA SER A 236 -3.08 18.68 -29.26
C SER A 236 -4.29 18.00 -29.91
N GLN A 237 -4.55 18.26 -31.19
CA GLN A 237 -5.60 17.58 -31.95
C GLN A 237 -5.29 16.07 -32.10
N TYR A 238 -6.34 15.27 -32.13
CA TYR A 238 -6.28 13.82 -32.31
C TYR A 238 -7.57 13.29 -32.98
N ASP A 239 -7.53 12.05 -33.46
CA ASP A 239 -8.62 11.43 -34.20
C ASP A 239 -9.75 10.90 -33.31
N GLU A 240 -10.97 10.77 -33.85
CA GLU A 240 -12.18 10.38 -33.09
C GLU A 240 -12.06 9.01 -32.37
N THR A 241 -11.14 8.14 -32.80
CA THR A 241 -10.91 6.82 -32.21
C THR A 241 -10.03 6.83 -30.94
N GLY A 242 -9.48 7.99 -30.56
CA GLY A 242 -8.51 8.11 -29.47
C GLY A 242 -8.99 7.57 -28.13
N ALA A 243 -10.30 7.66 -27.82
CA ALA A 243 -10.84 7.18 -26.54
C ALA A 243 -10.79 5.65 -26.41
N LEU A 244 -11.09 4.93 -27.51
CA LEU A 244 -11.08 3.46 -27.54
C LEU A 244 -9.65 2.93 -27.65
N GLU A 245 -8.78 3.60 -28.42
CA GLU A 245 -7.35 3.28 -28.49
C GLU A 245 -6.71 3.40 -27.10
N TRP A 246 -6.88 4.57 -26.46
CA TRP A 246 -6.42 4.84 -25.11
C TRP A 246 -6.93 3.81 -24.10
N PHE A 247 -8.24 3.56 -24.11
CA PHE A 247 -8.85 2.61 -23.19
C PHE A 247 -8.28 1.20 -23.37
N SER A 248 -8.10 0.75 -24.60
CA SER A 248 -7.60 -0.60 -24.91
C SER A 248 -6.15 -0.77 -24.44
N LEU A 249 -5.26 0.17 -24.81
CA LEU A 249 -3.85 0.13 -24.43
C LEU A 249 -3.65 0.13 -22.90
N LEU A 250 -4.38 1.00 -22.19
CA LEU A 250 -4.27 1.07 -20.73
C LEU A 250 -4.96 -0.12 -20.05
N SER A 251 -6.00 -0.71 -20.66
CA SER A 251 -6.61 -1.94 -20.14
C SER A 251 -5.66 -3.12 -20.23
N GLU A 252 -5.00 -3.30 -21.37
CA GLU A 252 -3.97 -4.34 -21.53
C GLU A 252 -2.85 -4.17 -20.51
N ARG A 253 -2.33 -2.95 -20.34
CA ARG A 253 -1.31 -2.66 -19.32
C ARG A 253 -1.80 -3.03 -17.91
N LEU A 254 -3.03 -2.67 -17.54
CA LEU A 254 -3.59 -2.99 -16.22
C LEU A 254 -3.78 -4.50 -15.99
N ASP A 255 -4.12 -5.26 -17.03
CA ASP A 255 -4.26 -6.73 -16.96
C ASP A 255 -2.87 -7.39 -16.79
N GLN A 256 -1.85 -6.88 -17.48
CA GLN A 256 -0.46 -7.34 -17.27
C GLN A 256 0.03 -7.00 -15.85
N MET A 257 -0.30 -5.80 -15.36
CA MET A 257 -0.01 -5.41 -13.97
C MET A 257 -0.70 -6.33 -12.96
N LYS A 258 -1.97 -6.69 -13.17
CA LYS A 258 -2.68 -7.63 -12.29
C LYS A 258 -1.95 -8.98 -12.19
N THR A 259 -1.40 -9.47 -13.31
CA THR A 259 -0.61 -10.72 -13.30
C THR A 259 0.63 -10.62 -12.39
N LEU A 260 1.31 -9.47 -12.38
CA LEU A 260 2.45 -9.25 -11.48
C LEU A 260 2.01 -9.07 -10.03
N GLU A 261 0.91 -8.38 -9.76
CA GLU A 261 0.31 -8.27 -8.43
C GLU A 261 -0.07 -9.63 -7.83
N ASP A 262 -0.62 -10.53 -8.65
CA ASP A 262 -0.92 -11.91 -8.24
C ASP A 262 0.34 -12.67 -7.87
N ALA A 263 1.42 -12.49 -8.64
CA ALA A 263 2.71 -13.07 -8.33
C ALA A 263 3.31 -12.50 -7.03
N LEU A 264 3.23 -11.18 -6.82
CA LEU A 264 3.68 -10.53 -5.58
C LEU A 264 2.92 -11.03 -4.36
N THR A 265 1.60 -11.18 -4.48
CA THR A 265 0.75 -11.74 -3.43
C THR A 265 1.14 -13.17 -3.11
N ALA A 266 1.38 -14.00 -4.14
CA ALA A 266 1.83 -15.38 -3.95
C ALA A 266 3.21 -15.45 -3.27
N THR A 267 4.16 -14.60 -3.68
CA THR A 267 5.49 -14.50 -3.05
C THR A 267 5.37 -14.10 -1.57
N LEU A 268 4.53 -13.11 -1.25
CA LEU A 268 4.29 -12.71 0.15
C LEU A 268 3.78 -13.89 0.98
N MET A 269 2.77 -14.61 0.48
CA MET A 269 2.22 -15.78 1.16
C MET A 269 3.25 -16.89 1.35
N GLN A 270 4.11 -17.11 0.35
CA GLN A 270 5.18 -18.08 0.43
C GLN A 270 6.22 -17.69 1.50
N ARG A 271 6.63 -16.42 1.55
CA ARG A 271 7.55 -15.91 2.59
C ARG A 271 6.97 -16.05 4.00
N CYS A 272 5.66 -15.82 4.15
CA CYS A 272 4.98 -16.05 5.43
C CYS A 272 5.09 -17.52 5.88
N ARG A 273 4.85 -18.48 4.97
CA ARG A 273 4.96 -19.92 5.28
C ARG A 273 6.39 -20.33 5.64
N GLU A 274 7.36 -19.86 4.87
CA GLU A 274 8.78 -20.14 5.10
C GLU A 274 9.24 -19.58 6.45
N ALA A 275 8.84 -18.35 6.80
CA ALA A 275 9.15 -17.74 8.09
C ALA A 275 8.54 -18.53 9.26
N ILE A 276 7.30 -19.02 9.12
CA ILE A 276 6.66 -19.89 10.12
C ILE A 276 7.44 -21.20 10.28
N GLU A 277 7.78 -21.88 9.18
CA GLU A 277 8.53 -23.13 9.22
C GLU A 277 9.92 -22.95 9.85
N GLN A 278 10.63 -21.89 9.50
CA GLN A 278 11.94 -21.58 10.08
C GLN A 278 11.84 -21.30 11.59
N ALA A 279 10.85 -20.52 12.03
CA ALA A 279 10.62 -20.24 13.44
C ALA A 279 10.29 -21.52 14.23
N GLN A 280 9.53 -22.44 13.64
CA GLN A 280 9.20 -23.75 14.23
C GLN A 280 10.41 -24.70 14.28
N GLN A 281 11.23 -24.76 13.22
CA GLN A 281 12.41 -25.64 13.17
C GLN A 281 13.51 -25.19 14.15
N GLN A 282 13.67 -23.89 14.36
CA GLN A 282 14.58 -23.35 15.37
C GLN A 282 14.18 -23.71 16.81
N ALA A 283 12.90 -24.04 17.06
CA ALA A 283 12.43 -24.51 18.36
C ALA A 283 12.80 -26.00 18.61
N ALA A 284 13.05 -26.77 17.56
CA ALA A 284 13.38 -28.20 17.65
C ALA A 284 14.90 -28.49 17.80
N SER A 285 15.76 -27.49 17.60
CA SER A 285 17.21 -27.65 17.77
C SER A 285 17.60 -27.51 19.25
N PRO A 286 18.21 -28.52 19.90
CA PRO A 286 18.75 -28.34 21.23
C PRO A 286 19.89 -27.33 21.16
N VAL A 287 19.86 -26.32 22.03
CA VAL A 287 20.95 -25.36 22.21
C VAL A 287 22.23 -26.16 22.52
N VAL A 288 23.10 -26.33 21.53
CA VAL A 288 24.34 -27.09 21.66
C VAL A 288 25.26 -26.33 22.62
N GLN A 289 25.55 -26.95 23.77
CA GLN A 289 26.60 -26.53 24.70
C GLN A 289 27.97 -26.74 24.05
N GLY A 290 28.48 -25.72 23.35
CA GLY A 290 29.82 -25.74 22.76
C GLY A 290 30.68 -24.61 23.31
N ASP A 291 31.82 -24.98 23.90
CA ASP A 291 32.83 -24.07 24.48
C ASP A 291 33.21 -22.96 23.50
N SER A 292 32.84 -21.72 23.80
CA SER A 292 33.36 -20.54 23.11
C SER A 292 33.58 -19.41 24.11
N ASN A 293 34.85 -19.18 24.39
CA ASN A 293 35.37 -18.15 25.27
C ASN A 293 35.11 -16.78 24.62
N PHE A 294 34.39 -15.87 25.29
CA PHE A 294 34.20 -14.50 24.80
C PHE A 294 34.75 -13.47 25.78
N ALA A 295 35.61 -12.60 25.25
CA ALA A 295 36.03 -11.35 25.86
C ALA A 295 35.04 -10.24 25.49
N LEU A 296 34.55 -9.51 26.50
CA LEU A 296 33.64 -8.38 26.32
C LEU A 296 34.46 -7.12 26.02
N TYR A 297 34.39 -6.60 24.79
CA TYR A 297 34.88 -5.26 24.47
C TYR A 297 33.75 -4.27 24.75
N ILE A 298 33.86 -3.49 25.84
CA ILE A 298 33.00 -2.33 26.09
C ILE A 298 33.72 -1.11 25.51
N CYS A 299 33.28 -0.62 24.35
CA CYS A 299 33.71 0.68 23.85
C CYS A 299 33.04 1.80 24.66
N GLY A 300 33.83 2.69 25.26
CA GLY A 300 33.35 4.00 25.76
C GLY A 300 33.40 4.26 27.27
N ALA A 301 34.40 3.75 28.00
CA ALA A 301 34.60 4.11 29.41
C ALA A 301 36.04 4.60 29.69
N ASP A 302 36.38 5.78 29.18
CA ASP A 302 37.68 6.45 29.42
C ASP A 302 37.83 7.04 30.85
N TRP A 303 37.02 6.59 31.82
CA TRP A 303 37.00 7.17 33.18
C TRP A 303 37.22 6.17 34.33
N LEU A 304 37.58 4.92 34.04
CA LEU A 304 37.95 3.93 35.07
C LEU A 304 39.43 3.54 34.97
N PRO A 305 40.29 4.01 35.90
CA PRO A 305 41.63 3.48 36.03
C PRO A 305 41.58 2.15 36.80
N GLY A 306 41.89 1.05 36.12
CA GLY A 306 42.18 -0.23 36.77
C GLY A 306 41.30 -1.38 36.31
N ALA A 307 41.90 -2.30 35.55
CA ALA A 307 41.32 -3.60 35.25
C ALA A 307 41.21 -4.43 36.55
N SER A 308 39.98 -4.61 37.04
CA SER A 308 39.68 -5.64 38.05
C SER A 308 38.52 -6.48 37.56
N THR A 309 38.85 -7.66 37.05
CA THR A 309 37.92 -8.76 36.78
C THR A 309 37.28 -9.18 38.10
N LEU A 310 36.01 -8.85 38.30
CA LEU A 310 35.22 -9.38 39.40
C LEU A 310 34.81 -10.81 39.05
N ASN A 311 35.57 -11.78 39.54
CA ASN A 311 35.15 -13.19 39.58
C ASN A 311 34.29 -13.39 40.82
N SER A 312 33.00 -13.70 40.62
CA SER A 312 32.17 -14.32 41.65
C SER A 312 31.93 -15.78 41.26
N ASP A 313 32.63 -16.68 41.95
CA ASP A 313 32.35 -18.12 41.91
C ASP A 313 31.00 -18.41 42.58
N GLY A 314 30.18 -19.22 41.91
CA GLY A 314 28.96 -19.79 42.46
C GLY A 314 27.82 -19.92 41.45
N LEU A 315 27.78 -21.05 40.73
CA LEU A 315 26.57 -21.65 40.14
C LEU A 315 25.54 -20.70 39.49
N ALA A 316 25.84 -20.08 38.35
CA ALA A 316 24.90 -19.75 37.26
C ALA A 316 25.50 -18.99 36.03
N PRO A 317 26.76 -19.14 35.56
CA PRO A 317 27.23 -18.30 34.44
C PRO A 317 26.93 -18.89 33.04
N GLN A 318 26.61 -20.18 32.95
CA GLN A 318 26.56 -20.90 31.67
C GLN A 318 25.22 -20.71 30.92
N LEU A 319 24.09 -20.70 31.64
CA LEU A 319 22.79 -20.37 31.06
C LEU A 319 22.66 -18.87 30.78
N GLY A 320 23.20 -18.03 31.68
CA GLY A 320 23.19 -16.58 31.52
C GLY A 320 23.87 -16.12 30.24
N ARG A 321 24.99 -16.72 29.81
CA ARG A 321 25.71 -16.28 28.59
C ARG A 321 25.07 -16.71 27.28
N SER A 322 24.49 -17.91 27.20
CA SER A 322 23.74 -18.36 26.02
C SER A 322 22.41 -17.62 25.89
N VAL A 323 21.72 -17.39 27.01
CA VAL A 323 20.50 -16.58 27.03
C VAL A 323 20.82 -15.11 26.76
N LEU A 324 21.92 -14.56 27.27
CA LEU A 324 22.34 -13.18 26.94
C LEU A 324 22.83 -13.02 25.50
N SER A 325 23.47 -14.03 24.89
CA SER A 325 23.81 -13.98 23.47
C SER A 325 22.56 -14.08 22.60
N LEU A 326 21.61 -14.95 22.98
CA LEU A 326 20.31 -15.02 22.32
C LEU A 326 19.50 -13.74 22.53
N ILE A 327 19.50 -13.13 23.72
CA ILE A 327 18.88 -11.82 23.98
C ILE A 327 19.60 -10.74 23.18
N GLY A 328 20.92 -10.79 23.04
CA GLY A 328 21.69 -9.84 22.25
C GLY A 328 21.39 -9.95 20.76
N GLU A 329 21.38 -11.17 20.22
CA GLU A 329 21.01 -11.45 18.83
C GLU A 329 19.55 -11.08 18.56
N GLN A 330 18.63 -11.44 19.46
CA GLN A 330 17.23 -11.04 19.39
C GLN A 330 17.08 -9.52 19.51
N SER A 331 17.79 -8.86 20.42
CA SER A 331 17.75 -7.40 20.58
C SER A 331 18.30 -6.71 19.35
N GLN A 332 19.36 -7.23 18.73
CA GLN A 332 19.94 -6.66 17.52
C GLN A 332 19.02 -6.86 16.31
N ARG A 333 18.42 -8.05 16.18
CA ARG A 333 17.40 -8.35 15.17
C ARG A 333 16.16 -7.46 15.35
N LEU A 334 15.66 -7.34 16.57
CA LEU A 334 14.54 -6.47 16.91
C LEU A 334 14.87 -5.00 16.68
N GLN A 335 16.10 -4.55 16.95
CA GLN A 335 16.53 -3.19 16.64
C GLN A 335 16.58 -2.94 15.13
N GLN A 336 17.12 -3.87 14.35
CA GLN A 336 17.12 -3.77 12.88
C GLN A 336 15.69 -3.77 12.32
N GLN A 337 14.84 -4.69 12.79
CA GLN A 337 13.42 -4.72 12.45
C GLN A 337 12.71 -3.41 12.83
N ALA A 338 12.99 -2.88 14.02
CA ALA A 338 12.40 -1.64 14.50
C ALA A 338 12.89 -0.42 13.70
N ASP A 339 14.17 -0.37 13.33
CA ASP A 339 14.76 0.71 12.53
C ASP A 339 14.19 0.68 11.09
N GLU A 340 14.05 -0.51 10.49
CA GLU A 340 13.42 -0.69 9.20
C GLU A 340 11.92 -0.32 9.26
N LEU A 341 11.16 -0.88 10.21
CA LEU A 341 9.74 -0.54 10.39
C LEU A 341 9.54 0.94 10.71
N ALA A 342 10.43 1.57 11.49
CA ALA A 342 10.38 2.99 11.79
C ALA A 342 10.65 3.84 10.54
N SER A 343 11.63 3.47 9.73
CA SER A 343 11.91 4.13 8.44
C SER A 343 10.73 3.98 7.47
N MET A 344 10.18 2.77 7.36
CA MET A 344 9.05 2.46 6.50
C MET A 344 7.77 3.18 6.97
N ARG A 345 7.47 3.16 8.27
CA ARG A 345 6.37 3.93 8.88
C ARG A 345 6.55 5.42 8.71
N ALA A 346 7.75 5.96 8.92
CA ALA A 346 8.04 7.37 8.68
C ALA A 346 7.69 7.75 7.23
N SER A 347 8.08 6.95 6.24
CA SER A 347 7.75 7.23 4.83
C SER A 347 6.24 7.25 4.54
N LEU A 348 5.47 6.36 5.18
CA LEU A 348 4.01 6.28 5.05
C LEU A 348 3.29 7.40 5.81
N ASP A 349 3.70 7.68 7.04
CA ASP A 349 3.15 8.77 7.86
C ASP A 349 3.45 10.14 7.24
N GLU A 350 4.64 10.32 6.67
CA GLU A 350 4.99 11.52 5.91
C GLU A 350 3.98 11.78 4.79
N ARG A 351 3.66 10.74 4.03
CA ARG A 351 2.70 10.83 2.92
C ARG A 351 1.28 11.11 3.41
N ARG A 352 0.85 10.44 4.49
CA ARG A 352 -0.45 10.69 5.12
C ARG A 352 -0.59 12.15 5.60
N VAL A 353 0.44 12.70 6.23
CA VAL A 353 0.46 14.09 6.73
C VAL A 353 0.39 15.08 5.58
N ILE A 354 1.13 14.82 4.50
CA ILE A 354 1.08 15.63 3.28
C ILE A 354 -0.32 15.58 2.65
N ASP A 355 -0.94 14.40 2.55
CA ASP A 355 -2.28 14.25 1.99
C ASP A 355 -3.36 14.93 2.85
N GLN A 356 -3.24 14.87 4.17
CA GLN A 356 -4.13 15.60 5.10
C GLN A 356 -3.98 17.11 4.95
N ALA A 357 -2.75 17.62 4.83
CA ALA A 357 -2.50 19.04 4.62
C ALA A 357 -3.05 19.53 3.28
N LYS A 358 -2.88 18.74 2.21
CA LYS A 358 -3.51 19.02 0.91
C LYS A 358 -5.02 19.08 1.03
N TYR A 359 -5.64 18.07 1.66
CA TYR A 359 -7.09 18.01 1.85
C TYR A 359 -7.63 19.23 2.63
N TRP A 360 -6.92 19.65 3.69
CA TRP A 360 -7.31 20.83 4.45
C TRP A 360 -7.22 22.11 3.62
N LEU A 361 -6.15 22.28 2.84
CA LEU A 361 -6.00 23.42 1.92
C LEU A 361 -7.10 23.43 0.85
N MET A 362 -7.52 22.26 0.38
CA MET A 362 -8.65 22.14 -0.54
C MET A 362 -9.97 22.59 0.12
N GLN A 363 -10.21 22.21 1.38
CA GLN A 363 -11.42 22.62 2.11
C GLN A 363 -11.47 24.11 2.46
N GLN A 364 -10.37 24.67 2.97
CA GLN A 364 -10.37 26.02 3.54
C GLN A 364 -10.03 27.12 2.54
N GLN A 365 -9.13 26.84 1.59
CA GLN A 365 -8.67 27.83 0.61
C GLN A 365 -9.24 27.59 -0.79
N GLY A 366 -10.07 26.55 -0.96
CA GLY A 366 -10.67 26.20 -2.25
C GLY A 366 -9.65 25.78 -3.30
N PHE A 367 -8.46 25.34 -2.88
CA PHE A 367 -7.43 24.89 -3.80
C PHE A 367 -7.81 23.56 -4.45
N THR A 368 -7.41 23.37 -5.70
CA THR A 368 -7.34 22.05 -6.31
C THR A 368 -6.19 21.27 -5.67
N GLU A 369 -6.22 19.93 -5.74
CA GLU A 369 -5.19 19.10 -5.10
C GLU A 369 -3.76 19.45 -5.57
N GLU A 370 -3.59 19.75 -6.85
CA GLU A 370 -2.32 20.22 -7.40
C GLU A 370 -1.93 21.62 -6.98
N ALA A 371 -2.88 22.56 -6.89
CA ALA A 371 -2.59 23.87 -6.35
C ALA A 371 -2.16 23.78 -4.88
N ALA A 372 -2.76 22.87 -4.11
CA ALA A 372 -2.36 22.60 -2.73
C ALA A 372 -0.96 21.98 -2.66
N TRP A 373 -0.63 21.00 -3.51
CA TRP A 373 0.71 20.41 -3.56
C TRP A 373 1.78 21.42 -4.01
N GLN A 374 1.50 22.21 -5.05
CA GLN A 374 2.40 23.26 -5.52
C GLN A 374 2.56 24.36 -4.47
N ALA A 375 1.50 24.73 -3.74
CA ALA A 375 1.58 25.69 -2.64
C ALA A 375 2.46 25.17 -1.50
N LEU A 376 2.28 23.91 -1.08
CA LEU A 376 3.13 23.27 -0.06
C LEU A 376 4.59 23.21 -0.52
N ARG A 377 4.85 22.79 -1.77
CA ARG A 377 6.18 22.71 -2.35
C ARG A 377 6.84 24.08 -2.52
N LYS A 378 6.09 25.09 -2.97
CA LYS A 378 6.56 26.47 -3.12
C LYS A 378 6.88 27.10 -1.77
N SER A 379 6.03 26.88 -0.75
CA SER A 379 6.32 27.30 0.63
C SER A 379 7.55 26.60 1.20
N ALA A 380 7.71 25.30 0.96
CA ALA A 380 8.88 24.53 1.38
C ALA A 380 10.17 25.08 0.75
N MET A 381 10.13 25.40 -0.54
CA MET A 381 11.26 25.96 -1.28
C MET A 381 11.59 27.40 -0.84
N ASN A 382 10.59 28.25 -0.61
CA ASN A 382 10.79 29.62 -0.13
C ASN A 382 11.34 29.68 1.30
N GLN A 383 10.99 28.71 2.14
CA GLN A 383 11.43 28.64 3.54
C GLN A 383 12.63 27.72 3.75
N ASN A 384 13.15 27.11 2.67
CA ASN A 384 14.23 26.13 2.67
C ASN A 384 14.01 24.97 3.69
N LYS A 385 12.79 24.44 3.69
CA LYS A 385 12.32 23.38 4.60
C LYS A 385 11.84 22.16 3.84
N ARG A 386 11.71 21.01 4.51
CA ARG A 386 11.10 19.83 3.89
C ARG A 386 9.60 20.06 3.72
N VAL A 387 9.02 19.47 2.67
CA VAL A 387 7.58 19.61 2.39
C VAL A 387 6.73 19.09 3.55
N LEU A 388 7.20 18.04 4.21
CA LEU A 388 6.60 17.50 5.43
C LEU A 388 6.44 18.56 6.54
N GLU A 389 7.47 19.34 6.81
CA GLU A 389 7.48 20.33 7.89
C GLU A 389 6.47 21.45 7.62
N ILE A 390 6.32 21.83 6.35
CA ILE A 390 5.30 22.78 5.91
C ILE A 390 3.90 22.18 6.06
N ALA A 391 3.70 20.92 5.65
CA ALA A 391 2.43 20.22 5.80
C ALA A 391 2.00 20.12 7.28
N GLN A 392 2.93 19.81 8.18
CA GLN A 392 2.68 19.80 9.62
C GLN A 392 2.33 21.19 10.17
N ALA A 393 3.03 22.24 9.73
CA ALA A 393 2.73 23.62 10.13
C ALA A 393 1.33 24.05 9.70
N VAL A 394 0.92 23.69 8.48
CA VAL A 394 -0.44 23.94 7.97
C VAL A 394 -1.50 23.22 8.83
N LEU A 395 -1.27 21.95 9.16
CA LEU A 395 -2.19 21.18 10.01
C LEU A 395 -2.21 21.66 11.47
N ALA A 396 -1.12 22.24 11.97
CA ALA A 396 -1.09 22.86 13.30
C ALA A 396 -1.98 24.11 13.35
N VAL A 397 -1.89 24.96 12.32
CA VAL A 397 -2.77 26.13 12.17
C VAL A 397 -4.24 25.73 11.96
N ALA A 398 -4.48 24.64 11.23
CA ALA A 398 -5.80 24.05 11.08
C ALA A 398 -6.46 23.73 12.43
N LYS A 399 -5.71 23.09 13.33
CA LYS A 399 -6.20 22.70 14.67
C LYS A 399 -6.53 23.88 15.56
N THR A 400 -5.83 25.01 15.40
CA THR A 400 -6.09 26.22 16.17
C THR A 400 -7.30 27.01 15.67
N LEU A 401 -7.70 26.82 14.42
CA LEU A 401 -8.85 27.50 13.80
C LEU A 401 -10.16 26.72 13.93
N SER A 402 -10.07 25.43 14.28
CA SER A 402 -11.19 24.51 14.50
C SER A 402 -11.63 24.39 15.97
N ASN A 403 -10.95 25.09 16.88
CA ASN A 403 -11.34 25.31 18.29
C ASN A 403 -11.88 26.72 18.42
#